data_AF-V4CFB9-F1
#
_entry.id   AF-V4CFB9-F1
#
_cell.length_a   1.000
_cell.length_b   1.000
_cell.length_c   1.000
_cell.angle_alpha   90.00
_cell.angle_beta   90.00
_cell.angle_gamma   90.00
#
_symmetry.space_group_name_H-M   'P 1'
#
loop_
_entity.id
_entity.type
_entity.pdbx_description
1 polymer ?
#
loop_
_entity_poly.entity_id
_entity_poly.type
_entity_poly.pdbx_seq_one_letter_code
_entity_poly.pdbx_strand_id
1 'polypeptide(L)'
;EDSEIRIAAYLAIMKCPSDDLIKDVRTILEAEEANQVSSFIWSHLTNLMETSSPHKQSIRDIVQDQRLKKSFDLERIKYSRNYEGSFMLESLNTGAVAESNVI
;
A
#
# COMPACT_ATOMS: atom_id res chain seq x y z
N GLU A 1 19.26 -6.35 -7.35
CA GLU A 1 19.06 -6.38 -5.90
C GLU A 1 17.87 -7.28 -5.60
N ASP A 2 17.82 -7.90 -4.42
CA ASP A 2 16.80 -8.87 -4.04
C ASP A 2 15.43 -8.19 -3.81
N SER A 3 14.36 -8.77 -4.38
CA SER A 3 13.01 -8.19 -4.25
C SER A 3 12.51 -8.19 -2.80
N GLU A 4 12.83 -9.22 -2.02
CA GLU A 4 12.40 -9.33 -0.62
C GLU A 4 13.02 -8.22 0.23
N ILE A 5 14.32 -7.94 0.02
CA ILE A 5 15.04 -6.87 0.73
C ILE A 5 14.43 -5.50 0.39
N ARG A 6 14.11 -5.27 -0.89
CA ARG A 6 13.50 -4.01 -1.33
C ARG A 6 12.08 -3.82 -0.79
N ILE A 7 11.28 -4.88 -0.76
CA ILE A 7 9.94 -4.87 -0.16
C ILE A 7 10.02 -4.63 1.35
N ALA A 8 10.97 -5.26 2.05
CA ALA A 8 11.18 -5.03 3.47
C ALA A 8 11.62 -3.59 3.76
N ALA A 9 12.51 -3.01 2.94
CA ALA A 9 12.93 -1.62 3.05
C ALA A 9 11.74 -0.66 2.82
N TYR A 10 10.93 -0.93 1.80
CA TYR A 10 9.69 -0.20 1.54
C TYR A 10 8.72 -0.26 2.74
N LEU A 11 8.48 -1.43 3.33
CA LEU A 11 7.62 -1.56 4.50
C LEU A 11 8.17 -0.79 5.71
N ALA A 12 9.50 -0.74 5.88
CA ALA A 12 10.13 -0.01 6.97
C ALA A 12 9.89 1.49 6.88
N ILE A 13 10.06 2.10 5.69
CA ILE A 13 9.85 3.53 5.48
C ILE A 13 8.35 3.91 5.47
N MET A 14 7.47 2.98 5.12
CA MET A 14 6.02 3.19 5.09
C MET A 14 5.33 3.13 6.46
N LYS A 15 6.04 2.82 7.56
CA LYS A 15 5.44 2.82 8.91
C LYS A 15 4.90 4.18 9.35
N CYS A 16 5.57 5.25 8.93
CA CYS A 16 5.18 6.63 9.23
C CYS A 16 5.67 7.54 8.09
N PRO A 17 5.00 7.52 6.93
CA PRO A 17 5.48 8.22 5.75
C PRO A 17 5.11 9.71 5.80
N SER A 18 6.00 10.55 5.26
CA SER A 18 5.68 11.95 4.95
C SER A 18 5.06 12.07 3.56
N ASP A 19 4.41 13.20 3.28
CA ASP A 19 3.84 13.51 1.96
C ASP A 19 4.88 13.42 0.84
N ASP A 20 6.09 13.93 1.09
CA ASP A 20 7.18 13.89 0.12
C ASP A 20 7.68 12.47 -0.12
N LEU A 21 7.75 11.64 0.94
CA LEU A 21 8.08 10.22 0.77
C LEU A 21 7.03 9.48 -0.09
N ILE A 22 5.74 9.78 0.10
CA ILE A 22 4.68 9.17 -0.72
C ILE A 22 4.81 9.59 -2.19
N LYS A 23 5.18 10.84 -2.48
CA LYS A 23 5.46 11.30 -3.84
C LYS A 23 6.64 10.53 -4.45
N ASP A 24 7.73 10.39 -3.70
CA ASP A 24 8.92 9.65 -4.15
C ASP A 24 8.59 8.18 -4.43
N VAL A 25 7.87 7.52 -3.52
CA VAL A 25 7.41 6.13 -3.69
C VAL A 25 6.58 5.97 -4.96
N ARG A 26 5.71 6.92 -5.29
CA ARG A 26 4.92 6.90 -6.52
C ARG A 26 5.79 7.03 -7.76
N THR A 27 6.75 7.97 -7.76
CA THR A 27 7.71 8.14 -8.86
C THR A 27 8.53 6.87 -9.08
N ILE A 28 8.96 6.22 -7.99
CA ILE A 28 9.67 4.95 -8.03
C ILE A 28 8.76 3.85 -8.61
N LEU A 29 7.50 3.76 -8.19
CA LEU A 29 6.55 2.77 -8.70
C LEU A 29 6.32 2.88 -10.22
N GLU A 30 6.30 4.10 -10.76
CA GLU A 30 6.16 4.32 -12.20
C GLU A 30 7.36 3.78 -12.97
N ALA A 31 8.58 4.00 -12.45
CA ALA A 31 9.84 3.55 -13.03
C ALA A 31 10.22 2.10 -12.69
N GLU A 32 9.51 1.45 -11.76
CA GLU A 32 9.85 0.10 -11.31
C GLU A 32 9.64 -0.95 -12.41
N GLU A 33 10.71 -1.71 -12.69
CA GLU A 33 10.72 -2.81 -13.65
C GLU A 33 10.48 -4.18 -12.99
N ALA A 34 10.81 -4.33 -11.70
CA ALA A 34 10.60 -5.59 -11.00
C ALA A 34 9.12 -5.77 -10.62
N ASN A 35 8.43 -6.65 -11.36
CA ASN A 35 7.02 -6.94 -11.14
C ASN A 35 6.67 -7.34 -9.69
N GLN A 36 7.59 -8.00 -8.97
CA GLN A 36 7.39 -8.36 -7.56
C GLN A 36 7.24 -7.12 -6.69
N VAL A 37 8.20 -6.20 -6.80
CA VAL A 37 8.22 -4.96 -6.02
C VAL A 37 7.07 -4.03 -6.44
N SER A 38 6.85 -3.87 -7.75
CA SER A 38 5.80 -2.97 -8.24
C SER A 38 4.39 -3.45 -7.86
N SER A 39 4.13 -4.76 -7.92
CA SER A 39 2.84 -5.34 -7.50
C SER A 39 2.58 -5.15 -6.01
N PHE A 40 3.62 -5.33 -5.19
CA PHE A 40 3.52 -5.15 -3.75
C PHE A 40 3.21 -3.70 -3.39
N ILE A 41 4.01 -2.75 -3.88
CA ILE A 41 3.85 -1.33 -3.60
C ILE A 41 2.48 -0.85 -4.07
N TRP A 42 2.06 -1.24 -5.28
CA TRP A 42 0.77 -0.84 -5.81
C TRP A 42 -0.41 -1.36 -4.99
N SER A 43 -0.41 -2.66 -4.62
CA SER A 43 -1.48 -3.23 -3.80
C SER A 43 -1.53 -2.59 -2.41
N HIS A 44 -0.38 -2.34 -1.79
CA HIS A 44 -0.32 -1.66 -0.49
C HIS A 44 -0.86 -0.24 -0.55
N LEU A 45 -0.45 0.57 -1.54
CA LEU A 45 -0.99 1.93 -1.72
C LEU A 45 -2.49 1.92 -2.04
N THR A 46 -2.97 0.94 -2.81
CA THR A 46 -4.41 0.81 -3.12
C THR A 46 -5.22 0.49 -1.87
N ASN A 47 -4.77 -0.47 -1.07
CA ASN A 47 -5.39 -0.81 0.21
C ASN A 47 -5.39 0.38 1.18
N LEU A 48 -4.31 1.16 1.21
CA LEU A 48 -4.24 2.39 2.03
C LEU A 48 -5.24 3.46 1.57
N MET A 49 -5.56 3.56 0.27
CA MET A 49 -6.59 4.49 -0.22
C MET A 49 -8.01 4.07 0.17
N GLU A 50 -8.24 2.76 0.32
CA GLU A 50 -9.56 2.15 0.54
C GLU A 50 -9.85 1.82 2.02
N THR A 51 -8.84 1.88 2.89
CA THR A 51 -8.97 1.51 4.31
C THR A 51 -10.04 2.35 5.05
N SER A 52 -10.85 1.64 5.83
CA SER A 52 -11.80 2.20 6.78
C SER A 52 -11.22 2.36 8.19
N SER A 53 -9.93 2.02 8.40
CA SER A 53 -9.30 2.11 9.72
C SER A 53 -9.12 3.56 10.17
N PRO A 54 -9.66 3.97 11.34
CA PRO A 54 -9.45 5.32 11.87
C PRO A 54 -7.97 5.66 12.12
N HIS A 55 -7.13 4.65 12.33
CA HIS A 55 -5.69 4.82 12.55
C HIS A 55 -4.89 5.05 11.27
N LYS A 56 -5.48 4.82 10.09
CA LYS A 56 -4.84 4.99 8.78
C LYS A 56 -5.42 6.16 7.97
N GLN A 57 -6.24 7.02 8.59
CA GLN A 57 -6.90 8.13 7.89
C GLN A 57 -5.89 9.16 7.36
N SER A 58 -4.89 9.52 8.16
CA SER A 58 -3.85 10.48 7.75
C SER A 58 -3.11 10.03 6.51
N ILE A 59 -2.64 8.78 6.49
CA ILE A 59 -1.97 8.23 5.31
C ILE A 59 -2.92 8.07 4.13
N ARG A 60 -4.18 7.66 4.37
CA ARG A 60 -5.19 7.59 3.30
C ARG A 60 -5.35 8.95 2.62
N ASP A 61 -5.43 10.02 3.39
CA ASP A 61 -5.60 11.38 2.85
C ASP A 61 -4.40 11.80 1.98
N ILE A 62 -3.17 11.46 2.39
CA ILE A 62 -1.94 11.68 1.60
C ILE A 62 -1.95 10.82 0.31
N VAL A 63 -2.40 9.56 0.41
CA VAL A 63 -2.40 8.62 -0.71
C VAL A 63 -3.55 8.88 -1.69
N GLN A 64 -4.69 9.44 -1.26
CA GLN A 64 -5.83 9.75 -2.12
C GLN A 64 -5.60 10.96 -3.03
N ASP A 65 -4.76 11.92 -2.63
CA ASP A 65 -4.53 13.17 -3.37
C ASP A 65 -3.94 12.95 -4.79
N GLN A 66 -3.37 11.77 -5.08
CA GLN A 66 -2.86 11.48 -6.43
C GLN A 66 -3.23 10.07 -6.88
N ARG A 67 -4.00 10.02 -7.98
CA ARG A 67 -4.44 8.79 -8.63
C ARG A 67 -3.24 7.94 -9.09
N LEU A 68 -3.20 6.68 -8.66
CA LEU A 68 -2.25 5.70 -9.21
C LEU A 68 -2.58 5.45 -10.69
N LYS A 69 -1.68 5.86 -11.59
CA LYS A 69 -1.89 5.75 -13.05
C LYS A 69 -1.66 4.33 -13.58
N LYS A 70 -0.77 3.58 -12.94
CA LYS A 70 -0.40 2.20 -13.32
C LYS A 70 -1.33 1.25 -12.60
N SER A 71 -2.23 0.56 -13.31
CA SER A 71 -2.98 -0.57 -12.76
C SER A 71 -2.22 -1.86 -13.07
N PHE A 72 -2.15 -2.76 -12.09
CA PHE A 72 -1.48 -4.04 -12.25
C PHE A 72 -2.52 -5.16 -12.20
N ASP A 73 -2.92 -5.67 -13.36
CA ASP A 73 -3.63 -6.97 -13.45
C ASP A 73 -2.60 -8.10 -13.60
N LEU A 74 -1.72 -8.17 -12.62
CA LEU A 74 -0.67 -9.18 -12.58
C LEU A 74 -1.18 -10.33 -11.73
N GLU A 75 -1.30 -11.50 -12.35
CA GLU A 75 -1.71 -12.80 -11.80
C GLU A 75 -1.59 -12.84 -10.27
N ARG A 76 -2.72 -12.75 -9.55
CA ARG A 76 -2.76 -12.44 -8.10
C ARG A 76 -1.98 -13.40 -7.21
N ILE A 77 -1.64 -14.57 -7.75
CA ILE A 77 -0.96 -15.67 -7.07
C ILE A 77 0.56 -15.62 -7.32
N LYS A 78 1.00 -15.00 -8.41
CA LYS A 78 2.39 -15.04 -8.88
C LYS A 78 3.27 -13.94 -8.28
N TYR A 79 2.67 -12.80 -7.94
CA TYR A 79 3.42 -11.63 -7.52
C TYR A 79 3.09 -11.22 -6.09
N SER A 80 4.08 -10.66 -5.40
CA SER A 80 3.97 -10.15 -4.03
C SER A 80 2.82 -9.15 -3.91
N ARG A 81 2.06 -9.23 -2.82
CA ARG A 81 0.88 -8.40 -2.56
C ARG A 81 0.70 -8.09 -1.08
N ASN A 82 0.19 -6.89 -0.81
CA ASN A 82 -0.43 -6.56 0.46
C ASN A 82 -1.95 -6.80 0.34
N TYR A 83 -2.53 -7.36 1.40
CA TYR A 83 -3.96 -7.55 1.57
C TYR A 83 -4.37 -6.80 2.82
N GLU A 84 -5.36 -5.92 2.71
CA GLU A 84 -6.00 -5.26 3.83
C GLU A 84 -7.50 -5.44 3.73
N GLY A 85 -8.13 -5.67 4.87
CA GLY A 85 -9.57 -5.59 5.00
C GLY A 85 -9.91 -4.86 6.28
N SER A 86 -10.77 -3.85 6.19
CA SER A 86 -11.18 -3.06 7.32
C SER A 86 -12.66 -2.70 7.26
N PHE A 87 -13.28 -2.57 8.43
CA PHE A 87 -14.63 -2.06 8.59
C PHE A 87 -14.76 -1.26 9.87
N MET A 88 -15.69 -0.29 9.88
CA MET A 88 -16.00 0.55 11.03
C MET A 88 -17.52 0.65 11.20
N LEU A 89 -18.03 0.32 12.39
CA LEU A 89 -19.41 0.61 12.79
C LEU A 89 -19.40 1.92 13.57
N GLU A 90 -19.75 3.01 12.90
CA GLU A 90 -19.75 4.37 13.49
C GLU A 90 -20.69 4.48 14.69
N SER A 91 -21.85 3.82 14.65
CA SER A 91 -22.85 3.84 15.74
C SER A 91 -22.35 3.26 17.05
N LEU A 92 -21.36 2.37 16.99
CA LEU A 92 -20.76 1.71 18.16
C LEU A 92 -19.31 2.15 18.38
N ASN A 93 -18.81 3.09 17.55
CA ASN A 93 -17.41 3.50 17.50
C ASN A 93 -16.42 2.32 17.55
N THR A 94 -16.74 1.23 16.84
CA THR A 94 -15.99 -0.03 16.89
C THR A 94 -15.72 -0.53 15.48
N GLY A 95 -14.49 -0.96 15.22
CA GLY A 95 -14.08 -1.48 13.92
C GLY A 95 -13.07 -2.61 14.06
N ALA A 96 -12.79 -3.27 12.94
CA ALA A 96 -11.73 -4.26 12.84
C ALA A 96 -10.90 -4.02 11.60
N VAL A 97 -9.63 -4.40 11.68
CA VAL A 97 -8.69 -4.38 10.56
C VAL A 97 -7.90 -5.68 10.58
N ALA A 98 -7.72 -6.27 9.39
CA ALA A 98 -6.82 -7.38 9.16
C ALA A 98 -5.91 -7.00 8.00
N GLU A 99 -4.62 -7.34 8.13
CA GLU A 99 -3.61 -7.05 7.12
C GLU A 99 -2.65 -8.22 6.97
N SER A 100 -2.21 -8.49 5.74
CA SER A 100 -1.28 -9.56 5.42
C SER A 100 -0.39 -9.17 4.24
N ASN A 101 0.86 -9.64 4.28
CA ASN A 101 1.84 -9.45 3.23
C ASN A 101 2.25 -10.82 2.68
N VAL A 102 2.08 -11.02 1.37
CA VAL A 102 2.67 -12.12 0.62
C VAL A 102 3.85 -11.54 -0.14
N ILE A 103 5.06 -11.99 0.20
CA ILE A 103 6.32 -11.55 -0.41
C ILE A 103 6.83 -12.70 -1.26
#